data_AF-F7C4F9-F1
#
_entry.id   AF-F7C4F9-F1
#
_cell.length_a   1.000
_cell.length_b   1.000
_cell.length_c   1.000
_cell.angle_alpha   90.00
_cell.angle_beta   90.00
_cell.angle_gamma   90.00
#
_symmetry.space_group_name_H-M   'P 1'
#
loop_
_entity.id
_entity.type
_entity.pdbx_description
1 polymer ?
#
loop_
_entity_poly.entity_id
_entity_poly.type
_entity_poly.pdbx_seq_one_letter_code
_entity_poly.pdbx_strand_id
1 'polypeptide(L)'
;MMLCLGISKGGVRLCTASAQRYAGTHTGSGPRDHYQLLGIERKATSEEIKNAFFTMSKKLHPDSDPTNPLLHSQFVRLSEAYKVLSRDTSRREYDQLLDAVQRDRWAYGARSSYYQGPSPSAAADENAHYWSQFAARRGDPTQRRQGRNGRLVLYCLLIMAGSLTMHYVGFKTLREIHSNFMEKQHKRILKIYNEAKERARVNGFRKQQEILREKHAAFTEKYHAKNRHEESKK
;
A
#
# COMPACT_ATOMS: atom_id res chain seq x y z
N MET A 1 14.58 6.03 59.68
CA MET A 1 14.64 7.47 60.00
C MET A 1 16.09 7.91 60.08
N MET A 2 16.43 8.99 59.36
CA MET A 2 17.56 9.92 59.58
C MET A 2 19.00 9.35 59.50
N LEU A 3 19.73 9.62 58.42
CA LEU A 3 20.52 10.84 58.10
C LEU A 3 21.86 10.90 58.85
N CYS A 4 22.94 10.84 58.07
CA CYS A 4 24.11 11.74 58.14
C CYS A 4 25.10 11.31 57.04
N LEU A 5 25.11 11.96 55.87
CA LEU A 5 25.99 13.09 55.51
C LEU A 5 27.48 12.80 55.74
N GLY A 6 28.15 12.37 54.68
CA GLY A 6 29.60 12.40 54.56
C GLY A 6 30.01 13.25 53.36
N ILE A 7 30.38 14.51 53.62
CA ILE A 7 31.15 15.33 52.68
C ILE A 7 32.55 15.45 53.27
N SER A 8 33.56 14.93 52.57
CA SER A 8 34.95 15.32 52.78
C SER A 8 35.67 15.51 51.45
N LYS A 9 36.53 16.52 51.48
CA LYS A 9 37.22 17.20 50.39
C LYS A 9 38.39 16.39 49.83
N GLY A 10 38.70 16.65 48.55
CA GLY A 10 40.07 16.87 48.08
C GLY A 10 40.72 15.75 47.25
N GLY A 11 41.40 16.16 46.16
CA GLY A 11 42.55 15.42 45.61
C GLY A 11 42.45 14.98 44.15
N VAL A 12 43.25 15.62 43.30
CA VAL A 12 43.39 15.41 41.86
C VAL A 12 44.30 14.20 41.57
N ARG A 13 44.01 13.38 40.55
CA ARG A 13 45.04 12.81 39.65
C ARG A 13 44.46 12.23 38.36
N LEU A 14 45.07 12.66 37.25
CA LEU A 14 44.88 12.24 35.87
C LEU A 14 45.08 10.72 35.70
N CYS A 15 44.22 10.10 34.90
CA CYS A 15 44.61 9.04 33.97
C CYS A 15 43.90 9.27 32.64
N THR A 16 44.73 9.47 31.63
CA THR A 16 44.41 9.66 30.22
C THR A 16 43.83 8.39 29.61
N ALA A 17 42.58 8.47 29.16
CA ALA A 17 42.05 7.58 28.13
C ALA A 17 41.42 8.48 27.06
N SER A 18 42.06 8.49 25.89
CA SER A 18 41.62 9.20 24.69
C SER A 18 40.32 8.59 24.16
N ALA A 19 39.20 9.01 24.75
CA ALA A 19 37.89 8.90 24.12
C ALA A 19 37.80 10.01 23.07
N GLN A 20 37.92 9.62 21.81
CA GLN A 20 37.75 10.49 20.66
C GLN A 20 36.33 11.05 20.71
N ARG A 21 36.22 12.28 21.21
CA ARG A 21 34.97 13.02 21.33
C ARG A 21 34.50 13.37 19.92
N TYR A 22 33.40 12.78 19.48
CA TYR A 22 32.53 13.41 18.51
C TYR A 22 31.86 14.61 19.20
N ALA A 23 32.59 15.71 19.30
CA ALA A 23 32.05 17.02 19.65
C ALA A 23 31.75 17.75 18.33
N GLY A 24 30.68 17.34 17.65
CA GLY A 24 30.05 18.15 16.62
C GLY A 24 29.16 19.18 17.29
N THR A 25 29.55 20.44 17.23
CA THR A 25 28.81 21.60 17.72
C THR A 25 27.47 21.75 16.97
N HIS A 26 26.41 21.11 17.45
CA HIS A 26 25.03 21.43 17.05
C HIS A 26 24.42 22.44 18.03
N THR A 27 24.93 23.67 18.02
CA THR A 27 24.25 24.82 18.64
C THR A 27 23.95 25.83 17.56
N GLY A 28 22.90 25.54 16.81
CA GLY A 28 22.29 26.44 15.84
C GLY A 28 20.79 26.21 15.87
N SER A 29 20.13 26.67 16.94
CA SER A 29 18.68 26.85 16.99
C SER A 29 18.31 27.97 16.01
N GLY A 30 18.31 27.63 14.73
CA GLY A 30 17.82 28.44 13.63
C GLY A 30 16.58 27.80 13.02
N PRO A 31 15.76 28.57 12.30
CA PRO A 31 14.50 28.07 11.76
C PRO A 31 14.76 27.01 10.69
N ARG A 32 14.44 25.75 11.01
CA ARG A 32 14.12 24.66 10.08
C ARG A 32 15.16 24.31 9.02
N ASP A 33 16.34 23.90 9.47
CA ASP A 33 17.31 23.26 8.57
C ASP A 33 16.76 21.89 8.09
N HIS A 34 16.46 21.77 6.80
CA HIS A 34 15.96 20.52 6.20
C HIS A 34 16.94 19.36 6.38
N TYR A 35 18.24 19.65 6.36
CA TYR A 35 19.29 18.66 6.62
C TYR A 35 19.25 18.11 8.06
N GLN A 36 18.97 18.97 9.05
CA GLN A 36 18.85 18.55 10.45
C GLN A 36 17.59 17.70 10.68
N LEU A 37 16.47 18.02 10.00
CA LEU A 37 15.24 17.22 10.06
C LEU A 37 15.43 15.80 9.53
N LEU A 38 16.25 15.63 8.50
CA LEU A 38 16.62 14.31 7.94
C LEU A 38 17.77 13.64 8.72
N GLY A 39 18.47 14.37 9.59
CA GLY A 39 19.60 13.86 10.36
C GLY A 39 20.84 13.60 9.50
N ILE A 40 21.03 14.36 8.43
CA ILE A 40 22.10 14.18 7.45
C ILE A 40 22.95 15.45 7.32
N GLU A 41 24.18 15.29 6.84
CA GLU A 41 25.05 16.42 6.55
C GLU A 41 24.68 17.12 5.24
N ARG A 42 25.03 18.41 5.12
CA ARG A 42 24.83 19.19 3.89
C ARG A 42 25.58 18.61 2.67
N LYS A 43 26.64 17.82 2.92
CA LYS A 43 27.41 17.13 1.87
C LYS A 43 26.83 15.77 1.47
N ALA A 44 25.71 15.36 2.04
CA ALA A 44 25.12 14.05 1.79
C ALA A 44 24.76 13.85 0.31
N THR A 45 24.92 12.62 -0.18
CA THR A 45 24.54 12.23 -1.54
C THR A 45 23.01 12.11 -1.68
N SER A 46 22.51 12.12 -2.91
CA SER A 46 21.07 11.93 -3.18
C SER A 46 20.55 10.58 -2.68
N GLU A 47 21.40 9.55 -2.71
CA GLU A 47 21.11 8.22 -2.17
C GLU A 47 20.98 8.24 -0.65
N GLU A 48 21.88 8.94 0.05
CA GLU A 48 21.82 9.12 1.51
C GLU A 48 20.57 9.90 1.93
N ILE A 49 20.21 10.96 1.21
CA ILE A 49 18.98 11.74 1.45
C ILE A 49 17.75 10.83 1.35
N LYS A 50 17.68 9.99 0.31
CA LYS A 50 16.59 9.05 0.08
C LYS A 50 16.53 7.99 1.19
N ASN A 51 17.67 7.43 1.58
CA ASN A 51 17.75 6.41 2.62
C ASN A 51 17.37 6.97 4.00
N ALA A 52 17.81 8.19 4.33
CA ALA A 52 17.44 8.89 5.55
C ALA A 52 15.94 9.17 5.60
N PHE A 53 15.35 9.64 4.49
CA PHE A 53 13.92 9.85 4.37
C PHE A 53 13.12 8.56 4.63
N PHE A 54 13.49 7.43 4.02
CA PHE A 54 12.80 6.16 4.25
C PHE A 54 12.91 5.69 5.70
N THR A 55 14.09 5.85 6.31
CA THR A 55 14.32 5.45 7.69
C THR A 55 13.49 6.27 8.66
N MET A 56 13.42 7.59 8.47
CA MET A 56 12.62 8.48 9.33
C MET A 56 11.12 8.36 9.04
N SER A 57 10.73 8.14 7.78
CA SER A 57 9.32 7.96 7.41
C SER A 57 8.70 6.74 8.08
N LYS A 58 9.44 5.63 8.18
CA LYS A 58 8.96 4.44 8.90
C LYS A 58 8.76 4.70 10.39
N LYS A 59 9.62 5.52 11.02
CA LYS A 59 9.52 5.87 12.44
C LYS A 59 8.40 6.86 12.73
N LEU A 60 8.15 7.77 11.80
CA LEU A 60 7.19 8.88 11.97
C LEU A 60 5.85 8.64 11.25
N HIS A 61 5.63 7.43 10.73
CA HIS A 61 4.40 7.13 10.01
C HIS A 61 3.20 7.18 10.98
N PRO A 62 2.10 7.91 10.66
CA PRO A 62 0.96 8.10 11.56
C PRO A 62 0.21 6.80 11.90
N ASP A 63 0.42 5.73 11.13
CA ASP A 63 -0.13 4.39 11.40
C ASP A 63 0.63 3.63 12.50
N SER A 64 1.83 4.08 12.90
CA SER A 64 2.60 3.42 13.95
C SER A 64 2.00 3.67 15.34
N ASP A 65 1.62 4.93 15.63
CA ASP A 65 0.90 5.32 16.84
C ASP A 65 -0.28 6.25 16.49
N PRO A 66 -1.49 5.71 16.28
CA PRO A 66 -2.65 6.50 15.84
C PRO A 66 -3.16 7.51 16.89
N THR A 67 -2.69 7.42 18.13
CA THR A 67 -3.04 8.31 19.25
C THR A 67 -2.17 9.56 19.33
N ASN A 68 -1.06 9.64 18.59
CA ASN A 68 -0.10 10.73 18.68
C ASN A 68 -0.24 11.73 17.51
N PRO A 69 -0.94 12.88 17.67
CA PRO A 69 -1.11 13.86 16.59
C PRO A 69 0.21 14.53 16.17
N LEU A 70 1.25 14.43 17.00
CA LEU A 70 2.58 14.97 16.70
C LEU A 70 3.29 14.22 15.57
N LEU A 71 3.06 12.91 15.41
CA LEU A 71 3.71 12.11 14.36
C LEU A 71 3.36 12.64 12.97
N HIS A 72 2.09 12.96 12.77
CA HIS A 72 1.60 13.57 11.55
C HIS A 72 2.31 14.89 11.23
N SER A 73 2.41 15.80 12.21
CA SER A 73 3.10 17.09 12.03
C SER A 73 4.59 16.93 11.72
N GLN A 74 5.24 15.91 12.27
CA GLN A 74 6.66 15.62 12.02
C GLN A 74 6.85 14.98 10.64
N PHE A 75 5.95 14.09 10.24
CA PHE A 75 5.96 13.46 8.93
C PHE A 75 5.76 14.47 7.79
N VAL A 76 4.86 15.44 7.99
CA VAL A 76 4.64 16.56 7.07
C VAL A 76 5.94 17.35 6.85
N ARG A 77 6.62 17.73 7.94
CA ARG A 77 7.90 18.46 7.90
C ARG A 77 9.02 17.63 7.25
N LEU A 78 9.07 16.34 7.51
CA LEU A 78 10.01 15.41 6.89
C LEU A 78 9.79 15.33 5.36
N SER A 79 8.52 15.28 4.93
CA SER A 79 8.14 15.22 3.52
C SER A 79 8.49 16.50 2.77
N GLU A 80 8.30 17.66 3.41
CA GLU A 80 8.71 18.96 2.87
C GLU A 80 10.23 19.04 2.69
N ALA A 81 10.99 18.65 3.72
CA ALA A 81 12.46 18.61 3.65
C ALA A 81 12.96 17.73 2.50
N TYR A 82 12.39 16.53 2.32
CA TYR A 82 12.74 15.66 1.21
C TYR A 82 12.35 16.25 -0.16
N LYS A 83 11.20 16.93 -0.27
CA LYS A 83 10.78 17.59 -1.52
C LYS A 83 11.80 18.63 -1.99
N VAL A 84 12.36 19.41 -1.07
CA VAL A 84 13.38 20.42 -1.38
C VAL A 84 14.73 19.78 -1.69
N LEU A 85 15.16 18.79 -0.89
CA LEU A 85 16.49 18.20 -1.01
C LEU A 85 16.62 17.09 -2.07
N SER A 86 15.53 16.48 -2.50
CA SER A 86 15.54 15.35 -3.47
C SER A 86 15.89 15.75 -4.90
N ARG A 87 15.67 17.02 -5.29
CA ARG A 87 15.97 17.52 -6.64
C ARG A 87 17.18 18.44 -6.59
N ASP A 88 18.16 18.20 -7.46
CA ASP A 88 19.41 18.96 -7.48
C ASP A 88 19.19 20.46 -7.69
N THR A 89 18.22 20.87 -8.52
CA THR A 89 17.88 22.28 -8.73
C THR A 89 17.34 22.94 -7.47
N SER A 90 16.33 22.33 -6.85
CA SER A 90 15.70 22.84 -5.62
C SER A 90 16.67 22.83 -4.42
N ARG A 91 17.56 21.84 -4.35
CA ARG A 91 18.62 21.77 -3.34
C ARG A 91 19.61 22.92 -3.50
N ARG A 92 20.04 23.22 -4.72
CA ARG A 92 20.97 24.33 -4.99
C ARG A 92 20.36 25.68 -4.64
N GLU A 93 19.09 25.92 -4.99
CA GLU A 93 18.38 27.15 -4.61
C GLU A 93 18.28 27.28 -3.09
N TYR A 94 17.98 26.19 -2.40
CA TYR A 94 17.93 26.16 -0.94
C TYR A 94 19.30 26.43 -0.30
N ASP A 95 20.37 25.80 -0.80
CA ASP A 95 21.72 26.02 -0.31
C ASP A 95 22.20 27.46 -0.55
N GLN A 96 21.85 28.07 -1.70
CA GLN A 96 22.12 29.47 -1.98
C GLN A 96 21.38 30.41 -1.03
N LEU A 97 20.13 30.12 -0.73
CA LEU A 97 19.34 30.88 0.25
C LEU A 97 19.96 30.79 1.65
N LEU A 98 20.37 29.59 2.07
CA LEU A 98 21.04 29.38 3.36
C LEU A 98 22.36 30.16 3.44
N ASP A 99 23.17 30.11 2.39
CA ASP A 99 24.43 30.85 2.33
C ASP A 99 24.18 32.38 2.30
N ALA A 100 23.12 32.86 1.65
CA ALA A 100 22.72 34.27 1.65
C ALA A 100 22.23 34.73 3.04
N VAL A 101 21.41 33.93 3.73
CA VAL A 101 20.96 34.23 5.10
C VAL A 101 22.14 34.23 6.07
N GLN A 102 23.04 33.25 5.95
CA GLN A 102 24.27 33.23 6.73
C GLN A 102 25.12 34.45 6.39
N ARG A 103 25.08 34.93 5.13
CA ARG A 103 25.77 36.14 4.68
C ARG A 103 25.15 37.45 5.21
N ASP A 104 23.85 37.52 5.42
CA ASP A 104 23.26 38.74 6.00
C ASP A 104 23.46 38.78 7.52
N ARG A 105 23.56 37.60 8.15
CA ARG A 105 23.78 37.44 9.58
C ARG A 105 25.17 37.89 10.06
N TRP A 106 26.21 37.89 9.21
CA TRP A 106 27.54 38.46 9.55
C TRP A 106 27.67 39.95 9.18
N ALA A 107 26.84 40.46 8.25
CA ALA A 107 26.90 41.86 7.81
C ALA A 107 26.15 42.83 8.74
N TYR A 108 25.08 42.38 9.39
CA TYR A 108 24.32 43.16 10.37
C TYR A 108 24.39 42.49 11.75
N GLY A 109 25.34 42.93 12.57
CA GLY A 109 25.54 42.44 13.93
C GLY A 109 24.25 42.42 14.75
N ALA A 110 23.97 41.25 15.34
CA ALA A 110 23.16 40.99 16.52
C ALA A 110 22.16 42.11 16.94
N ARG A 111 21.08 42.30 16.18
CA ARG A 111 19.80 42.75 16.76
C ARG A 111 18.85 41.57 16.78
N SER A 112 18.97 40.81 17.87
CA SER A 112 18.03 39.79 18.28
C SER A 112 16.64 40.39 18.51
N SER A 113 15.63 39.53 18.36
CA SER A 113 14.30 39.63 18.95
C SER A 113 13.21 40.30 18.12
N TYR A 114 12.69 39.61 17.09
CA TYR A 114 11.25 39.67 16.72
C TYR A 114 10.67 38.39 16.10
N TYR A 115 11.38 37.26 16.04
CA TYR A 115 10.72 35.98 15.76
C TYR A 115 10.24 35.36 17.08
N GLN A 116 9.05 35.79 17.48
CA GLN A 116 8.23 35.10 18.46
C GLN A 116 8.05 33.65 17.96
N GLY A 117 8.66 32.69 18.65
CA GLY A 117 8.45 31.28 18.36
C GLY A 117 6.95 30.96 18.44
N PRO A 118 6.40 30.14 17.53
CA PRO A 118 4.97 29.88 17.52
C PRO A 118 4.57 29.22 18.86
N SER A 119 3.53 29.77 19.49
CA SER A 119 2.92 29.19 20.70
C SER A 119 2.49 27.73 20.45
N PRO A 120 2.29 26.88 21.47
CA PRO A 120 1.80 25.52 21.31
C PRO A 120 0.53 25.39 20.45
N SER A 121 -0.27 26.46 20.32
CA SER A 121 -1.43 26.54 19.42
C SER A 121 -1.07 26.59 17.93
N ALA A 122 0.14 27.02 17.58
CA ALA A 122 0.58 27.22 16.20
C ALA A 122 1.17 25.98 15.55
N ALA A 123 1.56 24.95 16.31
CA ALA A 123 1.87 23.63 15.74
C ALA A 123 0.61 22.94 15.18
N ALA A 124 -0.56 23.23 15.75
CA ALA A 124 -1.86 22.80 15.21
C ALA A 124 -2.24 23.60 13.96
N ASP A 125 -1.93 24.89 13.93
CA ASP A 125 -2.14 25.80 12.79
C ASP A 125 -1.21 25.47 11.60
N GLU A 126 0.02 25.03 11.86
CA GLU A 126 0.97 24.68 10.81
C GLU A 126 0.54 23.45 10.00
N ASN A 127 -0.05 22.45 10.67
CA ASN A 127 -0.70 21.34 9.98
C ASN A 127 -1.91 21.84 9.16
N ALA A 128 -2.67 22.81 9.67
CA ALA A 128 -3.78 23.41 8.93
C ALA A 128 -3.31 24.11 7.65
N HIS A 129 -2.18 24.82 7.67
CA HIS A 129 -1.58 25.42 6.47
C HIS A 129 -1.10 24.35 5.46
N TYR A 130 -0.47 23.27 5.90
CA TYR A 130 -0.07 22.20 4.99
C TYR A 130 -1.27 21.54 4.31
N TRP A 131 -2.36 21.31 5.05
CA TRP A 131 -3.58 20.76 4.46
C TRP A 131 -4.38 21.78 3.67
N SER A 132 -4.26 23.10 3.93
CA SER A 132 -5.03 24.14 3.21
C SER A 132 -4.71 24.18 1.72
N GLN A 133 -3.46 23.90 1.33
CA GLN A 133 -3.05 23.81 -0.08
C GLN A 133 -3.76 22.66 -0.84
N PHE A 134 -4.20 21.63 -0.11
CA PHE A 134 -4.96 20.49 -0.64
C PHE A 134 -6.47 20.59 -0.36
N ALA A 135 -6.86 21.32 0.70
CA ALA A 135 -8.25 21.56 1.08
C ALA A 135 -8.96 22.51 0.10
N ALA A 136 -8.22 23.37 -0.60
CA ALA A 136 -8.75 24.26 -1.64
C ALA A 136 -9.42 23.54 -2.84
N ARG A 137 -9.42 22.20 -2.89
CA ARG A 137 -10.19 21.40 -3.87
C ARG A 137 -11.41 20.66 -3.30
N ARG A 138 -11.73 20.82 -2.03
CA ARG A 138 -13.03 20.41 -1.47
C ARG A 138 -13.86 21.66 -1.21
N GLY A 139 -14.45 22.16 -2.29
CA GLY A 139 -15.40 23.26 -2.22
C GLY A 139 -16.59 22.90 -1.34
N ASP A 140 -16.90 23.79 -0.41
CA ASP A 140 -18.18 23.90 0.29
C ASP A 140 -19.33 23.90 -0.76
N PRO A 141 -20.37 23.06 -0.64
CA PRO A 141 -21.42 22.97 -1.65
C PRO A 141 -22.41 24.15 -1.61
N THR A 142 -22.24 25.12 -0.72
CA THR A 142 -23.26 26.15 -0.55
C THR A 142 -22.78 27.54 -0.96
N GLN A 143 -23.36 27.99 -2.07
CA GLN A 143 -23.72 29.38 -2.34
C GLN A 143 -22.77 30.20 -3.26
N ARG A 144 -23.38 30.63 -4.39
CA ARG A 144 -23.02 31.72 -5.33
C ARG A 144 -22.06 31.43 -6.50
N ARG A 145 -22.64 30.89 -7.59
CA ARG A 145 -22.56 31.54 -8.92
C ARG A 145 -23.70 31.08 -9.85
N GLN A 146 -24.94 31.43 -9.47
CA GLN A 146 -26.11 31.13 -10.31
C GLN A 146 -26.26 32.23 -11.38
N GLY A 147 -25.91 31.90 -12.63
CA GLY A 147 -26.16 32.76 -13.79
C GLY A 147 -25.34 32.36 -15.04
N ARG A 148 -26.03 32.02 -16.14
CA ARG A 148 -25.54 31.67 -17.50
C ARG A 148 -24.76 30.37 -17.73
N ASN A 149 -24.03 29.82 -16.75
CA ASN A 149 -23.21 28.62 -16.99
C ASN A 149 -23.94 27.26 -16.79
N GLY A 150 -25.22 27.27 -16.41
CA GLY A 150 -26.00 26.06 -16.15
C GLY A 150 -26.20 25.16 -17.37
N ARG A 151 -26.27 25.73 -18.59
CA ARG A 151 -26.37 24.95 -19.83
C ARG A 151 -25.11 24.13 -20.12
N LEU A 152 -23.94 24.71 -19.87
CA LEU A 152 -22.66 24.00 -20.03
C LEU A 152 -22.51 22.89 -18.98
N VAL A 153 -22.92 23.15 -17.75
CA VAL A 153 -22.96 22.13 -16.68
C VAL A 153 -23.92 21.01 -17.06
N LEU A 154 -25.10 21.32 -17.59
CA LEU A 154 -26.06 20.33 -18.08
C LEU A 154 -25.45 19.45 -19.18
N TYR A 155 -24.79 20.03 -20.19
CA TYR A 155 -24.12 19.24 -21.23
C TYR A 155 -23.03 18.33 -20.67
N CYS A 156 -22.23 18.82 -19.72
CA CYS A 156 -21.23 18.00 -19.04
C CYS A 156 -21.87 16.81 -18.32
N LEU A 157 -22.95 17.05 -17.56
CA LEU A 157 -23.67 15.98 -16.86
C LEU A 157 -24.29 14.96 -17.82
N LEU A 158 -24.83 15.40 -18.95
CA LEU A 158 -25.37 14.51 -19.98
C LEU A 158 -24.28 13.66 -20.64
N ILE A 159 -23.11 14.23 -20.94
CA ILE A 159 -21.97 13.48 -21.49
C ILE A 159 -21.45 12.46 -20.47
N MET A 160 -21.36 12.83 -19.19
CA MET A 160 -20.95 11.92 -18.12
C MET A 160 -21.95 10.78 -17.94
N ALA A 161 -23.26 11.07 -17.92
CA ALA A 161 -24.31 10.07 -17.82
C ALA A 161 -24.35 9.15 -19.06
N GLY A 162 -24.19 9.73 -20.26
CA GLY A 162 -24.11 8.99 -21.51
C GLY A 162 -22.91 8.06 -21.56
N SER A 163 -21.73 8.54 -21.17
CA SER A 163 -20.51 7.73 -21.05
C SER A 163 -20.71 6.59 -20.05
N LEU A 164 -21.26 6.86 -18.86
CA LEU A 164 -21.51 5.82 -17.85
C LEU A 164 -22.50 4.77 -18.35
N THR A 165 -23.54 5.19 -19.07
CA THR A 165 -24.52 4.28 -19.68
C THR A 165 -23.88 3.41 -20.76
N MET A 166 -23.05 4.00 -21.62
CA MET A 166 -22.29 3.27 -22.63
C MET A 166 -21.37 2.22 -22.00
N HIS A 167 -20.64 2.59 -20.95
CA HIS A 167 -19.79 1.66 -20.21
C HIS A 167 -20.60 0.54 -19.53
N TYR A 168 -21.76 0.88 -18.95
CA TYR A 168 -22.66 -0.09 -18.34
C TYR A 168 -23.18 -1.10 -19.36
N VAL A 169 -23.64 -0.65 -20.54
CA VAL A 169 -24.09 -1.53 -21.62
C VAL A 169 -22.93 -2.40 -22.10
N GLY A 170 -21.76 -1.82 -22.37
CA GLY A 170 -20.58 -2.58 -22.79
C GLY A 170 -20.21 -3.68 -21.79
N PHE A 171 -20.17 -3.35 -20.50
CA PHE A 171 -19.87 -4.32 -19.45
C PHE A 171 -20.95 -5.39 -19.31
N LYS A 172 -22.23 -5.01 -19.41
CA LYS A 172 -23.35 -5.96 -19.35
C LYS A 172 -23.32 -6.94 -20.52
N THR A 173 -23.13 -6.44 -21.75
CA THR A 173 -23.00 -7.26 -22.95
C THR A 173 -21.80 -8.19 -22.86
N LEU A 174 -20.65 -7.71 -22.38
CA LEU A 174 -19.46 -8.55 -22.20
C LEU A 174 -19.71 -9.67 -21.19
N ARG A 175 -20.35 -9.35 -20.06
CA ARG A 175 -20.73 -10.34 -19.04
C ARG A 175 -21.70 -11.37 -19.60
N GLU A 176 -22.66 -10.96 -20.41
CA GLU A 176 -23.67 -11.83 -21.02
C GLU A 176 -23.06 -12.76 -22.08
N ILE A 177 -22.14 -12.25 -22.91
CA ILE A 177 -21.37 -13.08 -23.84
C ILE A 177 -20.56 -14.13 -23.05
N HIS A 178 -19.90 -13.73 -21.97
CA HIS A 178 -19.11 -14.63 -21.14
C HIS A 178 -19.97 -15.71 -20.49
N SER A 179 -21.12 -15.36 -19.91
CA SER A 179 -22.03 -16.33 -19.29
C SER A 179 -22.55 -17.33 -20.32
N ASN A 180 -22.94 -16.86 -21.51
CA ASN A 180 -23.43 -17.71 -22.59
C ASN A 180 -22.33 -18.66 -23.11
N PHE A 181 -21.09 -18.19 -23.16
CA PHE A 181 -19.95 -19.03 -23.50
C PHE A 181 -19.71 -20.11 -22.44
N MET A 182 -19.71 -19.73 -21.16
CA MET A 182 -19.50 -20.66 -20.06
C MET A 182 -20.60 -21.74 -19.99
N GLU A 183 -21.85 -21.37 -20.27
CA GLU A 183 -22.95 -22.33 -20.34
C GLU A 183 -22.76 -23.34 -21.49
N LYS A 184 -22.30 -22.88 -22.66
CA LYS A 184 -21.98 -23.76 -23.79
C LYS A 184 -20.85 -24.74 -23.45
N GLN A 185 -19.80 -24.27 -22.76
CA GLN A 185 -18.72 -25.15 -22.30
C GLN A 185 -19.23 -26.17 -21.27
N HIS A 186 -20.02 -25.72 -20.30
CA HIS A 186 -20.61 -26.60 -19.30
C HIS A 186 -21.50 -27.68 -19.93
N LYS A 187 -22.36 -27.31 -20.89
CA LYS A 187 -23.19 -28.27 -21.65
C LYS A 187 -22.36 -29.29 -22.42
N ARG A 188 -21.23 -28.89 -23.04
CA ARG A 188 -20.32 -29.82 -23.73
C ARG A 188 -19.69 -30.81 -22.75
N ILE A 189 -19.15 -30.31 -21.64
CA ILE A 189 -18.54 -31.15 -20.59
C ILE A 189 -19.58 -32.13 -20.04
N LEU A 190 -20.78 -31.66 -19.73
CA LEU A 190 -21.86 -32.49 -19.20
C LEU A 190 -22.30 -33.56 -20.20
N LYS A 191 -22.36 -33.23 -21.50
CA LYS A 191 -22.66 -34.20 -22.56
C LYS A 191 -21.61 -35.30 -22.62
N ILE A 192 -20.32 -34.95 -22.59
CA ILE A 192 -19.22 -35.92 -22.59
C ILE A 192 -19.29 -36.80 -21.34
N TYR A 193 -19.55 -36.22 -20.17
CA TYR A 193 -19.72 -36.96 -18.92
C TYR A 193 -20.89 -37.94 -18.99
N ASN A 194 -22.07 -37.49 -19.42
CA ASN A 194 -23.26 -38.34 -19.54
C ASN A 194 -23.06 -39.45 -20.59
N GLU A 195 -22.41 -39.14 -21.71
CA GLU A 195 -22.08 -40.13 -22.74
C GLU A 195 -21.10 -41.18 -22.21
N ALA A 196 -20.06 -40.76 -21.47
CA ALA A 196 -19.15 -41.68 -20.80
C ALA A 196 -19.88 -42.55 -19.77
N LYS A 197 -20.80 -41.96 -18.99
CA LYS A 197 -21.63 -42.66 -18.00
C LYS A 197 -22.53 -43.72 -18.66
N GLU A 198 -23.22 -43.37 -19.75
CA GLU A 198 -24.08 -44.34 -20.46
C GLU A 198 -23.26 -45.42 -21.17
N ARG A 199 -22.10 -45.08 -21.77
CA ARG A 199 -21.18 -46.08 -22.34
C ARG A 199 -20.71 -47.06 -21.27
N ALA A 200 -20.36 -46.59 -20.09
CA ALA A 200 -19.99 -47.46 -18.97
C ALA A 200 -21.16 -48.36 -18.54
N ARG A 201 -22.38 -47.81 -18.46
CA ARG A 201 -23.60 -48.57 -18.12
C ARG A 201 -23.88 -49.68 -19.13
N VAL A 202 -23.87 -49.35 -20.42
CA VAL A 202 -24.18 -50.29 -21.51
C VAL A 202 -23.06 -51.31 -21.66
N ASN A 203 -21.79 -50.91 -21.67
CA ASN A 203 -20.67 -51.85 -21.82
C ASN A 203 -20.55 -52.77 -20.59
N GLY A 204 -20.82 -52.27 -19.39
CA GLY A 204 -20.90 -53.08 -18.19
C GLY A 204 -22.03 -54.13 -18.30
N PHE A 205 -23.24 -53.67 -18.60
CA PHE A 205 -24.42 -54.54 -18.71
C PHE A 205 -24.31 -55.55 -19.85
N ARG A 206 -23.82 -55.14 -21.02
CA ARG A 206 -23.63 -56.03 -22.17
C ARG A 206 -22.59 -57.12 -21.87
N LYS A 207 -21.45 -56.77 -21.28
CA LYS A 207 -20.47 -57.77 -20.82
C LYS A 207 -21.08 -58.73 -19.81
N GLN A 208 -21.92 -58.24 -18.89
CA GLN A 208 -22.64 -59.11 -17.95
C GLN A 208 -23.60 -60.08 -18.67
N GLN A 209 -24.34 -59.64 -19.69
CA GLN A 209 -25.23 -60.51 -20.46
C GLN A 209 -24.49 -61.56 -21.29
N GLU A 210 -23.36 -61.19 -21.90
CA GLU A 210 -22.50 -62.13 -22.64
C GLU A 210 -21.96 -63.23 -21.71
N ILE A 211 -21.40 -62.84 -20.56
CA ILE A 211 -20.93 -63.79 -19.53
C ILE A 211 -22.07 -64.72 -19.09
N LEU A 212 -23.29 -64.19 -18.92
CA LEU A 212 -24.44 -65.00 -18.54
C LEU A 212 -24.83 -66.00 -19.63
N ARG A 213 -24.82 -65.61 -20.91
CA ARG A 213 -25.09 -66.52 -22.03
C ARG A 213 -24.05 -67.63 -22.14
N GLU A 214 -22.78 -67.30 -22.02
CA GLU A 214 -21.69 -68.30 -22.04
C GLU A 214 -21.84 -69.31 -20.91
N LYS A 215 -22.15 -68.83 -19.69
CA LYS A 215 -22.45 -69.72 -18.56
C LYS A 215 -23.65 -70.62 -18.83
N HIS A 216 -24.71 -70.09 -19.45
CA HIS A 216 -25.88 -70.90 -19.81
C HIS A 216 -25.54 -71.94 -20.88
N ALA A 217 -24.81 -71.59 -21.94
CA ALA A 217 -24.40 -72.51 -22.99
C ALA A 217 -23.51 -73.64 -22.43
N ALA A 218 -22.52 -73.30 -21.61
CA ALA A 218 -21.65 -74.26 -20.94
C ALA A 218 -22.42 -75.19 -19.98
N PHE A 219 -23.44 -74.66 -19.30
CA PHE A 219 -24.33 -75.46 -18.46
C PHE A 219 -25.15 -76.46 -19.29
N THR A 220 -25.75 -76.01 -20.39
CA THR A 220 -26.56 -76.84 -21.30
C THR A 220 -25.72 -77.94 -21.94
N GLU A 221 -24.49 -77.66 -22.38
CA GLU A 221 -23.58 -78.69 -22.90
C GLU A 221 -23.22 -79.74 -21.85
N LYS A 222 -22.90 -79.32 -20.61
CA LYS A 222 -22.63 -80.25 -19.51
C LYS A 222 -23.83 -81.14 -19.19
N TYR A 223 -25.04 -80.58 -19.21
CA TYR A 223 -26.27 -81.33 -18.97
C TYR A 223 -26.52 -82.36 -20.08
N HIS A 224 -26.42 -81.97 -21.35
CA HIS A 224 -26.56 -82.91 -22.47
C HIS A 224 -25.47 -83.98 -22.49
N ALA A 225 -24.23 -83.63 -22.16
CA ALA A 225 -23.15 -84.60 -22.04
C ALA A 225 -23.40 -85.62 -20.91
N LYS A 226 -23.90 -85.16 -19.75
CA LYS A 226 -24.27 -86.03 -18.63
C LYS A 226 -25.43 -86.96 -18.98
N ASN A 227 -26.50 -86.46 -19.59
CA ASN A 227 -27.64 -87.29 -20.01
C ASN A 227 -27.23 -88.34 -21.05
N ARG A 228 -26.42 -87.99 -22.05
CA ARG A 228 -25.87 -88.97 -23.01
C ARG A 228 -25.05 -90.06 -22.32
N HIS A 229 -24.31 -89.71 -21.26
CA HIS A 229 -23.52 -90.65 -20.48
C HIS A 229 -24.38 -91.52 -19.52
N GLU A 230 -25.55 -91.04 -19.09
CA GLU A 230 -26.52 -91.82 -18.32
C GLU A 230 -27.33 -92.77 -19.21
N GLU A 231 -27.68 -92.36 -20.43
CA GLU A 231 -28.33 -93.20 -21.44
C GLU A 231 -27.42 -94.33 -21.94
N SER A 232 -26.12 -94.10 -22.10
CA SER A 232 -25.17 -95.15 -22.51
C SER A 232 -24.86 -96.20 -21.44
N LYS A 233 -25.32 -95.99 -20.20
CA LYS A 233 -25.14 -96.91 -19.06
C LYS A 233 -26.38 -97.77 -18.76
N LYS A 234 -27.51 -97.52 -19.42
CA LYS A 234 -28.71 -98.36 -19.38
C LYS A 234 -28.70 -99.37 -20.53
#